data_AF-A0A4Q3TC29-F1
#
_entry.id   AF-A0A4Q3TC29-F1
#
_cell.length_a   1.000
_cell.length_b   1.000
_cell.length_c   1.000
_cell.angle_alpha   90.00
_cell.angle_beta   90.00
_cell.angle_gamma   90.00
#
_symmetry.space_group_name_H-M   'P 1'
#
loop_
_entity.id
_entity.type
_entity.pdbx_description
1 polymer ?
#
loop_
_entity_poly.entity_id
_entity_poly.type
_entity_poly.pdbx_seq_one_letter_code
_entity_poly.pdbx_strand_id
1 'polypeptide(L)'
;MQADAFDTSGPDLLLIGGGLANGLLALRLSQVRPDLDVRIVEAADTLGGVHTWSFFESDLTASQQAWIDPLVAHRWSGYAVRFPQFGRSLSTGYR
;
A
#
# COMPACT_ATOMS: atom_id res chain seq x y z
N MET A 1 -15.03 -20.56 -36.31
CA MET A 1 -14.79 -19.45 -35.37
C MET A 1 -15.40 -19.88 -34.05
N GLN A 2 -14.63 -20.64 -33.27
CA GLN A 2 -15.04 -21.16 -31.98
C GLN A 2 -14.81 -20.01 -31.00
N ALA A 3 -15.87 -19.48 -30.41
CA ALA A 3 -15.74 -18.57 -29.28
C ALA A 3 -15.13 -19.40 -28.14
N ASP A 4 -13.92 -19.04 -27.73
CA ASP A 4 -13.34 -19.58 -26.50
C ASP A 4 -14.36 -19.35 -25.38
N ALA A 5 -14.78 -20.43 -24.76
CA ALA A 5 -15.60 -20.37 -23.56
C ALA A 5 -14.75 -19.69 -22.49
N PHE A 6 -15.05 -18.42 -22.20
CA PHE A 6 -14.46 -17.75 -21.04
C PHE A 6 -14.71 -18.64 -19.82
N ASP A 7 -13.65 -18.98 -19.10
CA ASP A 7 -13.74 -19.60 -17.79
C ASP A 7 -14.69 -18.76 -16.93
N THR A 8 -15.81 -19.36 -16.52
CA THR A 8 -16.86 -18.71 -15.76
C THR A 8 -16.59 -18.73 -14.26
N SER A 9 -15.47 -19.33 -13.82
CA SER A 9 -15.03 -19.19 -12.44
C SER A 9 -14.49 -17.77 -12.21
N GLY A 10 -15.34 -16.93 -11.62
CA GLY A 10 -14.96 -15.60 -11.17
C GLY A 10 -13.91 -15.69 -10.05
N PRO A 11 -13.08 -14.64 -9.87
CA PRO A 11 -12.13 -14.61 -8.77
C PRO A 11 -12.86 -14.61 -7.41
N ASP A 12 -12.19 -15.09 -6.37
CA ASP A 12 -12.69 -14.95 -4.99
C ASP A 12 -12.76 -13.48 -4.58
N LEU A 13 -11.85 -12.65 -5.10
CA LEU A 13 -11.84 -11.21 -4.86
C LEU A 13 -11.36 -10.44 -6.11
N LEU A 14 -12.18 -9.48 -6.54
CA LEU A 14 -11.83 -8.53 -7.59
C LEU A 14 -11.62 -7.14 -7.01
N LEU A 15 -10.41 -6.60 -7.15
CA LEU A 15 -10.04 -5.26 -6.70
C LEU A 15 -10.06 -4.30 -7.89
N ILE A 16 -10.93 -3.29 -7.83
CA ILE A 16 -11.03 -2.25 -8.85
C ILE A 16 -10.15 -1.06 -8.45
N GLY A 17 -9.14 -0.76 -9.26
CA GLY A 17 -8.05 0.17 -8.99
C GLY A 17 -6.80 -0.54 -8.48
N GLY A 18 -5.66 -0.22 -9.06
CA GLY A 18 -4.32 -0.72 -8.75
C GLY A 18 -3.46 0.25 -7.94
N GLY A 19 -4.09 1.18 -7.22
CA GLY A 19 -3.41 2.12 -6.33
C GLY A 19 -2.93 1.50 -5.01
N LEU A 20 -2.31 2.33 -4.16
CA LEU A 20 -1.69 1.90 -2.90
C LEU A 20 -2.56 1.01 -2.03
N ALA A 21 -3.83 1.37 -1.82
CA ALA A 21 -4.73 0.61 -0.93
C ALA A 21 -4.91 -0.83 -1.39
N ASN A 22 -5.26 -1.03 -2.66
CA ASN A 22 -5.46 -2.36 -3.23
C ASN A 22 -4.14 -3.11 -3.42
N GLY A 23 -3.04 -2.40 -3.69
CA GLY A 23 -1.69 -2.99 -3.71
C GLY A 23 -1.28 -3.56 -2.35
N LEU A 24 -1.50 -2.82 -1.26
CA LEU A 24 -1.25 -3.28 0.11
C LEU A 24 -2.19 -4.43 0.50
N LEU A 25 -3.46 -4.36 0.10
CA LEU A 25 -4.42 -5.44 0.35
C LEU A 25 -4.01 -6.73 -0.37
N ALA A 26 -3.67 -6.65 -1.66
CA ALA A 26 -3.23 -7.80 -2.44
C ALA A 26 -1.91 -8.38 -1.90
N LEU A 27 -0.95 -7.54 -1.51
CA LEU A 27 0.29 -7.97 -0.86
C LEU A 27 0.00 -8.70 0.47
N ARG A 28 -0.93 -8.19 1.29
CA ARG A 28 -1.24 -8.85 2.55
C ARG A 28 -1.92 -10.19 2.32
N LEU A 29 -2.87 -10.25 1.41
CA LEU A 29 -3.60 -11.47 1.08
C LEU A 29 -2.67 -12.54 0.50
N SER A 30 -1.72 -12.19 -0.37
CA SER A 30 -0.76 -13.17 -0.90
C SER A 30 0.12 -13.80 0.19
N GLN A 31 0.34 -13.11 1.31
CA GLN A 31 1.11 -13.62 2.46
C GLN A 31 0.26 -14.48 3.41
N VAL A 32 -1.00 -14.10 3.65
CA VAL A 32 -1.82 -14.72 4.71
C VAL A 32 -2.93 -15.64 4.20
N ARG A 33 -3.30 -15.51 2.93
CA ARG A 33 -4.34 -16.26 2.22
C ARG A 33 -3.94 -16.51 0.75
N PRO A 34 -2.81 -17.22 0.52
CA PRO A 34 -2.33 -17.50 -0.84
C PRO A 34 -3.27 -18.43 -1.64
N ASP A 35 -4.28 -19.00 -0.99
CA ASP A 35 -5.31 -19.83 -1.58
C ASP A 35 -6.36 -19.04 -2.39
N LEU A 36 -6.48 -17.73 -2.15
CA LEU A 36 -7.47 -16.90 -2.81
C LEU A 36 -7.04 -16.50 -4.22
N ASP A 37 -7.93 -16.63 -5.20
CA ASP A 37 -7.79 -15.98 -6.51
C ASP A 37 -8.15 -14.50 -6.39
N VAL A 38 -7.12 -13.68 -6.15
CA VAL A 38 -7.24 -12.22 -6.07
C VAL A 38 -6.78 -11.60 -7.38
N ARG A 39 -7.68 -10.86 -8.05
CA ARG A 39 -7.39 -10.16 -9.30
C ARG A 39 -7.53 -8.65 -9.13
N ILE A 40 -6.65 -7.87 -9.76
CA ILE A 40 -6.70 -6.40 -9.77
C ILE A 40 -7.00 -5.92 -11.18
N VAL A 41 -7.94 -4.98 -11.31
CA VAL A 41 -8.23 -4.28 -12.56
C VAL A 41 -7.82 -2.82 -12.38
N GLU A 42 -6.83 -2.38 -13.15
CA GLU A 42 -6.37 -0.99 -13.19
C GLU A 42 -6.63 -0.42 -14.59
N ALA A 43 -7.05 0.85 -14.64
CA ALA A 43 -7.33 1.56 -15.89
C ALA A 43 -6.05 2.14 -16.53
N ALA A 44 -5.03 2.43 -15.73
CA ALA A 44 -3.72 2.86 -16.18
C ALA A 44 -2.84 1.70 -16.68
N ASP A 45 -1.77 2.04 -17.38
CA ASP A 45 -0.81 1.06 -17.92
C ASP A 45 0.03 0.35 -16.84
N THR A 46 0.10 0.91 -15.63
CA THR A 46 0.89 0.39 -14.52
C THR A 46 0.13 0.43 -13.20
N LEU A 47 0.43 -0.54 -12.33
CA LEU A 47 -0.01 -0.52 -10.93
C LEU A 47 0.79 0.53 -10.14
N GLY A 48 0.20 1.01 -9.04
CA GLY A 48 0.85 1.91 -8.07
C GLY A 48 0.79 3.40 -8.42
N GLY A 49 0.63 3.75 -9.70
CA GLY A 49 0.59 5.14 -10.16
C GLY A 49 1.81 5.95 -9.70
N VAL A 50 1.60 7.20 -9.28
CA VAL A 50 2.67 8.12 -8.81
C VAL A 50 2.60 8.36 -7.29
N HIS A 51 1.93 7.47 -6.55
CA HIS A 51 1.60 7.70 -5.16
C HIS A 51 2.68 7.18 -4.22
N THR A 52 3.46 8.10 -3.65
CA THR A 52 4.20 7.86 -2.42
C THR A 52 3.29 8.15 -1.23
N TRP A 53 3.24 7.24 -0.26
CA TRP A 53 2.57 7.48 1.02
C TRP A 53 3.59 7.56 2.14
N SER A 54 3.39 8.53 3.01
CA SER A 54 4.17 8.73 4.22
C SER A 54 3.25 8.67 5.43
N PHE A 55 3.80 8.23 6.55
CA PHE A 55 3.07 8.01 7.79
C PHE A 55 3.95 8.28 9.02
N PHE A 56 3.32 8.63 10.14
CA PHE A 56 4.03 8.68 11.41
C PHE A 56 4.29 7.27 11.91
N GLU A 57 5.43 7.06 12.54
CA GLU A 57 5.77 5.78 13.16
C GLU A 57 4.67 5.28 14.10
N SER A 58 4.01 6.21 14.82
CA SER A 58 2.89 5.91 15.72
C SER A 58 1.57 5.52 15.05
N ASP A 59 1.43 5.70 13.73
CA ASP A 59 0.19 5.40 13.02
C ASP A 59 -0.05 3.89 12.88
N LEU A 60 1.01 3.08 13.04
CA LEU A 60 0.99 1.64 12.86
C LEU A 60 1.34 0.92 14.16
N THR A 61 0.66 -0.19 14.41
CA THR A 61 1.06 -1.16 15.45
C THR A 61 2.41 -1.81 15.11
N ALA A 62 3.10 -2.39 16.09
CA ALA A 62 4.38 -3.04 15.86
C ALA A 62 4.35 -4.14 14.77
N SER A 63 3.25 -4.90 14.69
CA SER A 63 3.09 -5.94 13.66
C SER A 63 2.86 -5.36 12.27
N GLN A 64 2.14 -4.24 12.17
CA GLN A 64 1.94 -3.51 10.91
C GLN A 64 3.23 -2.81 10.47
N GLN A 65 4.01 -2.25 11.41
CA GLN A 65 5.33 -1.69 11.12
C GLN A 65 6.26 -2.76 10.54
N ALA A 66 6.37 -3.92 11.19
CA ALA A 66 7.20 -5.02 10.69
C ALA A 66 6.77 -5.51 9.30
N TRP A 67 5.47 -5.48 9.00
CA TRP A 67 4.95 -5.85 7.69
C TRP A 67 5.29 -4.82 6.59
N ILE A 68 5.16 -3.52 6.90
CA ILE A 68 5.39 -2.44 5.93
C ILE A 68 6.88 -2.08 5.80
N ASP A 69 7.72 -2.43 6.77
CA ASP A 69 9.15 -2.06 6.83
C ASP A 69 9.93 -2.30 5.52
N PRO A 70 9.75 -3.41 4.77
CA PRO A 70 10.42 -3.62 3.49
C PRO A 70 10.02 -2.64 2.38
N LEU A 71 8.85 -2.00 2.50
CA LEU A 71 8.32 -1.03 1.53
C LEU A 71 8.75 0.41 1.84
N VAL A 72 9.34 0.64 3.02
CA VAL A 72 9.71 1.99 3.46
C VAL A 72 11.02 2.43 2.80
N ALA A 73 10.91 3.38 1.87
CA ALA A 73 12.04 3.94 1.15
C ALA A 73 12.86 4.95 2.00
N HIS A 74 12.22 5.68 2.92
CA HIS A 74 12.87 6.71 3.71
C HIS A 74 12.47 6.66 5.19
N ARG A 75 13.39 7.05 6.07
CA ARG A 75 13.17 7.05 7.53
C ARG A 75 13.74 8.31 8.14
N TRP A 76 12.94 9.01 8.93
CA TRP A 76 13.36 10.15 9.74
C TRP A 76 13.05 9.88 11.21
N SER A 77 14.03 10.08 12.10
CA SER A 77 13.85 9.94 13.55
C SER A 77 13.06 11.09 14.18
N GLY A 78 12.83 12.16 13.43
CA GLY A 78 12.12 13.36 13.84
C GLY A 78 12.22 14.43 12.76
N TYR A 79 11.53 15.54 12.97
CA TYR A 79 11.49 16.65 12.00
C TYR A 79 11.23 17.98 12.71
N ALA A 80 11.59 19.08 12.05
CA ALA A 80 11.32 20.42 12.56
C ALA A 80 10.21 21.08 11.73
N VAL A 81 9.26 21.71 12.41
CA VAL A 81 8.26 22.57 11.78
C VAL A 81 8.67 24.02 12.03
N ARG A 82 8.73 24.81 10.97
CA ARG A 82 9.17 26.20 11.00
C ARG A 82 8.13 27.11 10.37
N PHE A 83 7.73 28.13 11.12
CA PHE A 83 6.93 29.26 10.69
C PHE A 83 7.75 30.54 10.90
N PRO A 84 7.39 31.69 10.29
CA PRO A 84 8.20 32.91 10.36
C PRO A 84 8.59 33.35 11.78
N GLN A 85 7.77 33.06 12.80
CA GLN A 85 8.00 33.44 14.21
C GLN A 85 8.00 32.25 15.17
N PHE A 86 7.76 31.03 14.68
CA PHE A 86 7.63 29.84 15.53
C PHE A 86 8.46 28.69 14.98
N GLY A 87 9.06 27.91 15.88
CA GLY A 87 9.78 26.69 15.52
C GLY A 87 9.53 25.63 16.57
N ARG A 88 9.32 24.39 16.12
CA ARG A 88 9.24 23.23 17.01
C ARG A 88 9.97 22.06 16.39
N SER A 89 10.80 21.40 17.20
CA SER A 89 11.37 20.10 16.86
C SER A 89 10.46 19.01 17.42
N LEU A 90 10.13 18.04 16.58
CA LEU A 90 9.29 16.90 16.89
C LEU A 90 10.15 15.64 16.80
N SER A 91 10.11 14.82 17.85
CA SER A 91 10.83 13.54 17.93
C SER A 91 10.01 12.36 17.44
N THR A 92 8.82 12.61 16.89
CA THR A 92 8.00 11.55 16.30
C THR A 92 8.65 11.11 15.00
N GLY A 93 8.97 9.81 14.90
CA GLY A 93 9.50 9.25 13.66
C GLY A 93 8.51 9.37 12.51
N TYR A 94 9.03 9.58 11.31
CA TYR A 94 8.25 9.68 10.07
C TYR A 94 8.84 8.73 9.04
N ARG A 95 7.99 8.15 8.20
CA ARG A 95 8.34 7.16 7.18
C ARG A 95 7.66 7.57 5.87
#